data_AF-A0A5P3XEM1-F1
#
_entry.id   AF-A0A5P3XEM1-F1
#
_cell.length_a   1.000
_cell.length_b   1.000
_cell.length_c   1.000
_cell.angle_alpha   90.00
_cell.angle_beta   90.00
_cell.angle_gamma   90.00
#
_symmetry.space_group_name_H-M   'P 1'
#
loop_
_entity.id
_entity.type
_entity.pdbx_description
1 polymer ?
#
loop_
_entity_poly.entity_id
_entity_poly.type
_entity_poly.pdbx_seq_one_letter_code
_entity_poly.pdbx_strand_id
1 'polypeptide(L)' 'MTKRKQSLKQPISFKENIRDLAIYNYLESIKNTLGKSNYVKNLVEEDMRKKGLWKDEYDS' A
#
# COMPACT_ATOMS: atom_id res chain seq x y z
N MET A 1 -18.81 -4.99 -23.90
CA MET A 1 -18.79 -3.79 -23.04
C MET A 1 -17.55 -3.82 -22.16
N THR A 2 -16.55 -2.99 -22.45
CA THR A 2 -15.30 -2.90 -21.69
C THR A 2 -15.53 -2.10 -20.41
N LYS A 3 -15.56 -2.76 -19.25
CA LYS A 3 -15.62 -2.11 -17.93
C LYS A 3 -14.35 -1.26 -17.73
N ARG A 4 -14.45 0.06 -17.94
CA ARG A 4 -13.37 0.99 -17.58
C ARG A 4 -13.20 0.95 -16.06
N LYS A 5 -11.99 0.61 -15.59
CA LYS A 5 -11.63 0.70 -14.17
C LYS A 5 -11.77 2.16 -13.73
N GLN A 6 -12.79 2.45 -12.93
CA GLN A 6 -12.97 3.75 -12.31
C GLN A 6 -11.88 3.89 -11.24
N SER A 7 -10.77 4.54 -11.58
CA SER A 7 -9.78 4.91 -10.55
C SER A 7 -10.39 6.04 -9.73
N LEU A 8 -10.79 5.75 -8.50
CA LEU A 8 -11.09 6.77 -7.50
C LEU A 8 -9.80 7.55 -7.24
N LYS A 9 -9.57 8.63 -7.99
CA LYS A 9 -8.51 9.60 -7.71
C LYS A 9 -9.02 10.49 -6.59
N GLN A 10 -9.01 9.99 -5.36
CA GLN A 10 -9.27 10.86 -4.20
C GLN A 10 -8.15 11.91 -4.14
N PRO A 11 -8.49 13.20 -4.15
CA PRO A 11 -7.51 14.25 -3.94
C PRO A 11 -6.99 14.15 -2.51
N ILE A 12 -5.68 13.93 -2.37
CA ILE A 12 -5.04 13.88 -1.06
C ILE A 12 -4.91 15.33 -0.57
N SER A 13 -5.70 15.71 0.44
CA SER A 13 -5.59 17.01 1.10
C SER A 13 -4.59 16.91 2.24
N PHE A 14 -3.41 17.51 2.07
CA PHE A 14 -2.36 17.52 3.10
C PHE A 14 -2.49 18.68 4.11
N LYS A 15 -3.55 19.50 4.02
CA LYS A 15 -3.67 20.76 4.78
C LYS A 15 -3.76 20.57 6.31
N GLU A 16 -4.19 19.39 6.77
CA GLU A 16 -4.40 19.14 8.20
C GLU A 16 -3.55 17.99 8.76
N ASN A 17 -2.84 17.23 7.91
CA ASN A 17 -2.23 15.96 8.34
C ASN A 17 -0.77 15.82 7.90
N ILE A 18 0.14 16.31 8.75
CA ILE A 18 1.60 16.23 8.56
C ILE A 18 2.07 14.78 8.39
N ARG A 19 1.41 13.84 9.09
CA ARG A 19 1.69 12.40 8.99
C ARG A 19 1.50 11.90 7.55
N ASP A 20 0.39 12.28 6.92
CA ASP A 20 0.06 11.82 5.57
C ASP A 20 1.06 12.36 4.53
N LEU A 21 1.53 13.59 4.73
CA LEU A 21 2.58 14.19 3.90
C LEU A 21 3.91 13.44 4.04
N ALA A 22 4.32 13.11 5.27
CA ALA A 22 5.54 12.35 5.52
C ALA A 22 5.48 10.95 4.88
N ILE A 23 4.35 10.25 5.04
CA ILE A 23 4.11 8.95 4.42
C ILE A 23 4.13 9.05 2.90
N TYR A 24 3.46 10.06 2.33
CA TYR A 24 3.45 10.27 0.89
C TYR A 24 4.84 10.50 0.32
N ASN A 25 5.65 11.37 0.95
CA ASN A 25 7.01 11.68 0.53
C ASN A 25 7.90 10.43 0.57
N TYR A 26 7.80 9.61 1.62
CA TYR A 26 8.51 8.35 1.71
C TYR A 26 8.07 7.36 0.61
N LEU A 27 6.76 7.25 0.37
CA LEU A 27 6.25 6.39 -0.70
C LEU A 27 6.72 6.84 -2.09
N GLU A 28 6.83 8.15 -2.33
CA GLU A 28 7.43 8.67 -3.57
C GLU A 28 8.93 8.33 -3.67
N SER A 29 9.70 8.40 -2.57
CA SER A 29 11.14 8.09 -2.61
C SER A 29 11.44 6.62 -2.96
N ILE A 30 10.57 5.69 -2.58
CA ILE A 30 10.74 4.25 -2.87
C ILE A 30 10.09 3.80 -4.19
N LYS A 31 9.45 4.73 -4.93
CA LYS A 31 8.73 4.42 -6.17
C LYS A 31 9.64 3.82 -7.25
N ASN A 32 10.91 4.26 -7.32
CA ASN A 32 11.86 3.83 -8.35
C ASN A 32 12.60 2.53 -8.01
N THR A 33 12.46 2.01 -6.78
CA THR A 33 13.16 0.79 -6.33
C THR A 33 12.21 -0.39 -6.26
N LEU A 34 11.30 -0.38 -5.29
CA LEU A 34 10.38 -1.49 -4.99
C LEU A 34 8.99 -1.26 -5.59
N GLY A 35 8.59 0.01 -5.73
CA GLY A 35 7.24 0.42 -6.11
C GLY A 35 6.28 0.42 -4.92
N LYS A 36 5.46 1.48 -4.82
CA LYS A 36 4.53 1.70 -3.69
C LYS A 36 3.62 0.51 -3.40
N SER A 37 3.08 -0.11 -4.45
CA SER A 37 2.15 -1.23 -4.33
C SER A 37 2.80 -2.45 -3.70
N ASN A 38 4.05 -2.77 -4.05
CA ASN A 38 4.76 -3.90 -3.46
C ASN A 38 5.16 -3.61 -2.02
N TYR A 39 5.59 -2.39 -1.72
CA TYR A 39 5.88 -1.98 -0.34
C TYR A 39 4.66 -2.15 0.58
N VAL A 40 3.49 -1.67 0.14
CA VAL A 40 2.25 -1.81 0.92
C VAL A 40 1.86 -3.28 1.10
N LYS A 41 2.01 -4.13 0.07
CA LYS A 41 1.77 -5.58 0.20
C LYS A 41 2.66 -6.19 1.26
N ASN A 42 3.98 -5.95 1.20
CA ASN A 42 4.92 -6.49 2.19
C ASN A 42 4.57 -6.06 3.61
N LEU A 43 4.18 -4.80 3.83
CA LEU A 43 3.73 -4.33 5.14
C LEU A 43 2.48 -5.08 5.64
N VAL A 44 1.53 -5.34 4.75
CA VAL A 44 0.32 -6.11 5.09
C VAL A 44 0.66 -7.56 5.37
N GLU A 45 1.53 -8.19 4.57
CA GLU A 45 2.01 -9.56 4.80
C GLU A 45 2.72 -9.70 6.14
N GLU A 46 3.60 -8.76 6.49
CA GLU A 46 4.27 -8.73 7.80
C GLU A 46 3.27 -8.60 8.96
N ASP A 47 2.26 -7.73 8.83
CA ASP A 47 1.20 -7.59 9.82
C ASP A 47 0.36 -8.87 9.96
N MET A 48 0.02 -9.50 8.83
CA MET A 48 -0.68 -10.79 8.80
C MET A 48 0.14 -11.89 9.48
N ARG A 49 1.45 -11.96 9.23
CA ARG A 49 2.35 -12.92 9.88
C ARG A 49 2.43 -12.68 11.38
N LYS A 50 2.60 -11.43 11.82
CA LYS A 50 2.62 -11.06 13.25
C LYS A 50 1.33 -11.44 13.98
N LYS A 51 0.20 -11.39 13.28
CA LYS A 51 -1.13 -11.76 13.81
C LYS A 51 -1.47 -13.25 13.67
N GLY A 52 -0.59 -14.07 13.08
CA GLY A 52 -0.87 -15.47 12.78
C GLY A 52 -2.01 -15.68 11.78
N LEU A 53 -2.33 -14.65 10.99
CA LEU A 53 -3.38 -14.69 9.96
C LEU A 53 -2.82 -15.10 8.59
N TRP A 54 -1.50 -15.11 8.46
CA TRP A 54 -0.83 -15.58 7.25
C TRP A 54 -1.03 -17.08 7.11
N LYS A 55 -1.73 -17.49 6.04
CA LYS A 55 -1.92 -18.88 5.67
C LYS A 55 -1.24 -19.09 4.32
N ASP A 56 -0.05 -19.66 4.33
CA ASP A 56 0.54 -20.15 3.09
C ASP A 56 -0.25 -21.40 2.69
N GLU A 57 -0.95 -21.35 1.57
CA GLU A 57 -1.67 -22.50 0.99
C GLU A 57 -0.72 -23.63 0.52
N TYR A 58 0.56 -23.57 0.89
CA TYR A 58 1.59 -24.58 0.64
C TYR A 58 2.02 -25.35 1.91
N ASP A 59 1.37 -25.11 3.05
CA ASP A 59 1.57 -25.87 4.30
C ASP A 59 0.57 -27.04 4.39
N SER A 60 0.49 -27.84 3.31
CA SER A 60 -0.31 -29.08 3.22
C SER A 60 0.39 -30.13 2.38
#